data_AF-A0A7T0PF81-F1
#
_entry.id   AF-A0A7T0PF81-F1
#
_cell.length_a   1.000
_cell.length_b   1.000
_cell.length_c   1.000
_cell.angle_alpha   90.00
_cell.angle_beta   90.00
_cell.angle_gamma   90.00
#
_symmetry.space_group_name_H-M   'P 1'
#
loop_
_entity.id
_entity.type
_entity.pdbx_description
1 polymer ?
#
loop_
_entity_poly.entity_id
_entity_poly.type
_entity_poly.pdbx_seq_one_letter_code
_entity_poly.pdbx_strand_id
1 'polypeptide(L)' 'MDFVEFAEQYKRRTAKRMLDFEAAVAEAHRKMEQAGRQQAMARELNLRQIPANPPKGTYRPVRRNGRVQGVLRRDGEHET' A
#
# COMPACT_ATOMS: atom_id res chain seq x y z
N MET A 1 -34.34 -16.81 -18.03
CA MET A 1 -33.03 -17.42 -17.78
C MET A 1 -33.27 -18.52 -16.78
N ASP A 2 -32.97 -19.77 -17.13
CA ASP A 2 -33.11 -20.90 -16.21
C ASP A 2 -32.00 -20.84 -15.14
N PHE A 3 -32.29 -21.32 -13.93
CA PHE A 3 -31.32 -21.33 -12.83
C PHE A 3 -30.06 -22.12 -13.20
N VAL A 4 -30.23 -23.21 -13.95
CA VAL A 4 -29.12 -24.06 -14.42
C VAL A 4 -28.18 -23.26 -15.32
N GLU A 5 -28.72 -22.51 -16.29
CA GLU A 5 -27.93 -21.66 -17.19
C GLU A 5 -27.19 -20.57 -16.42
N PHE A 6 -27.85 -19.93 -15.46
CA PHE A 6 -27.23 -18.93 -14.60
C PHE A 6 -26.05 -19.51 -13.81
N ALA A 7 -26.22 -20.69 -13.21
CA ALA A 7 -25.19 -21.36 -12.43
C ALA A 7 -23.95 -21.69 -13.27
N GLU A 8 -24.15 -22.17 -14.51
CA GLU A 8 -23.04 -22.43 -15.43
C GLU A 8 -22.30 -21.15 -15.83
N GLN A 9 -23.03 -20.10 -16.19
CA GLN A 9 -22.42 -18.82 -16.55
C GLN A 9 -21.70 -18.17 -15.36
N TYR A 10 -22.25 -18.29 -14.16
CA TYR A 10 -21.60 -17.84 -12.93
C TYR A 10 -20.28 -18.59 -12.71
N LYS A 11 -20.29 -19.93 -12.75
CA LYS A 11 -19.07 -20.75 -12.60
C LYS A 11 -17.99 -20.36 -13.61
N ARG A 12 -18.35 -20.22 -14.90
CA ARG A 12 -17.40 -19.83 -15.96
C ARG A 12 -16.80 -18.44 -15.73
N ARG A 13 -17.63 -17.45 -15.36
CA ARG A 13 -17.15 -16.08 -15.07
C ARG A 13 -16.25 -16.03 -13.84
N THR A 14 -16.64 -16.75 -12.78
CA THR A 14 -15.85 -16.81 -11.54
C THR A 14 -14.49 -17.47 -11.79
N ALA A 15 -14.45 -18.59 -12.53
CA ALA A 15 -13.19 -19.23 -12.90
C ALA A 15 -12.26 -18.29 -13.67
N LYS A 16 -12.78 -17.56 -14.67
CA LYS A 16 -12.01 -16.56 -15.42
C LYS A 16 -11.46 -15.47 -14.49
N ARG A 17 -12.30 -14.90 -13.62
CA ARG A 17 -11.89 -13.84 -12.69
C ARG A 17 -10.82 -14.31 -11.71
N MET A 18 -10.88 -15.56 -11.24
CA MET A 18 -9.87 -16.13 -10.36
C MET A 18 -8.51 -16.23 -11.06
N LEU A 19 -8.49 -16.67 -12.32
CA LEU A 19 -7.26 -16.71 -13.12
C LEU A 19 -6.67 -15.30 -13.34
N ASP A 20 -7.53 -14.33 -13.68
CA ASP A 20 -7.11 -12.93 -13.86
C ASP A 20 -6.55 -12.35 -12.55
N PHE A 21 -7.16 -12.70 -11.41
CA PHE A 21 -6.72 -12.26 -10.09
C PHE A 21 -5.35 -12.85 -9.72
N GLU A 22 -5.13 -14.14 -9.93
CA GLU A 22 -3.84 -14.80 -9.69
C GLU A 22 -2.72 -14.16 -10.53
N ALA A 23 -3.00 -13.86 -11.79
CA ALA A 23 -2.07 -13.15 -12.66
C ALA A 23 -1.74 -11.75 -12.14
N ALA A 24 -2.74 -10.99 -11.70
CA ALA A 24 -2.56 -9.65 -11.15
C ALA A 24 -1.74 -9.67 -9.85
N VAL A 25 -1.96 -10.65 -8.96
CA VAL A 25 -1.18 -10.81 -7.73
C VAL A 25 0.28 -11.12 -8.04
N ALA A 26 0.54 -12.03 -8.98
CA ALA A 26 1.89 -12.35 -9.40
C ALA A 26 2.63 -11.13 -10.00
N GLU A 27 1.92 -10.32 -10.80
CA GLU A 27 2.47 -9.08 -11.34
C GLU A 27 2.77 -8.04 -10.25
N ALA A 28 1.86 -7.90 -9.27
CA ALA A 28 2.05 -6.99 -8.14
C ALA A 28 3.29 -7.37 -7.32
N HIS A 29 3.50 -8.66 -7.06
CA HIS A 29 4.70 -9.14 -6.37
C HIS A 29 5.97 -8.82 -7.15
N ARG A 30 5.99 -9.05 -8.47
CA ARG A 30 7.14 -8.70 -9.33
C ARG A 30 7.44 -7.21 -9.29
N LYS A 31 6.42 -6.36 -9.36
CA LYS A 31 6.57 -4.89 -9.27
C LYS A 31 7.10 -4.47 -7.91
N MET A 32 6.62 -5.08 -6.83
CA MET A 32 7.10 -4.82 -5.48
C MET A 32 8.58 -5.20 -5.33
N GLU A 33 9.00 -6.36 -5.83
CA GLU A 33 10.42 -6.75 -5.80
C GLU A 33 11.29 -5.78 -6.59
N GLN A 34 10.86 -5.35 -7.77
CA GLN A 34 11.60 -4.37 -8.57
C GLN A 34 11.72 -3.03 -7.86
N ALA A 35 10.62 -2.53 -7.28
CA ALA A 35 10.64 -1.30 -6.50
C ALA A 35 11.55 -1.43 -5.26
N GLY A 36 11.51 -2.57 -4.56
CA GLY A 36 12.40 -2.87 -3.44
C GLY A 36 13.88 -2.86 -3.85
N ARG A 37 14.23 -3.46 -5.00
CA ARG A 37 15.59 -3.45 -5.55
C ARG A 37 16.04 -2.04 -5.91
N GLN A 38 15.17 -1.23 -6.53
CA GLN A 38 15.49 0.17 -6.85
C GLN A 38 15.70 1.00 -5.59
N GLN A 39 14.88 0.82 -4.56
CA GLN A 39 15.06 1.48 -3.27
C GLN A 39 16.35 1.04 -2.56
N ALA A 40 16.70 -0.25 -2.63
CA ALA A 40 17.95 -0.76 -2.08
C ALA A 40 19.16 -0.15 -2.80
N MET A 41 19.17 -0.14 -4.13
CA MET A 41 20.22 0.52 -4.92
C MET A 41 20.32 2.02 -4.61
N ALA A 42 19.20 2.73 -4.45
CA ALA A 42 19.20 4.15 -4.08
C ALA A 42 19.81 4.40 -2.69
N ARG A 43 19.60 3.48 -1.73
CA ARG A 43 20.22 3.53 -0.40
C ARG A 43 21.72 3.25 -0.48
N GLU A 44 22.15 2.25 -1.23
CA GLU A 44 23.56 1.88 -1.39
C GLU A 44 24.38 2.98 -2.06
N LEU A 45 23.81 3.64 -3.07
CA LEU A 45 24.45 4.76 -3.77
C LEU A 45 24.53 6.04 -2.93
N ASN A 46 24.11 6.04 -1.65
CA ASN A 46 24.02 7.21 -0.78
C ASN A 46 23.36 8.42 -1.47
N LEU A 47 22.46 8.16 -2.43
CA LEU A 47 21.54 9.13 -3.00
C LEU A 47 20.49 9.38 -1.91
N ARG A 48 20.91 10.07 -0.84
CA ARG A 48 20.02 10.87 -0.02
C ARG A 48 19.24 11.67 -1.04
N GLN A 49 17.96 11.32 -1.22
CA GLN A 49 17.05 12.20 -1.93
C GLN A 49 17.19 13.54 -1.23
N ILE A 50 17.92 14.47 -1.87
CA ILE A 50 17.91 15.86 -1.45
C ILE A 50 16.43 16.19 -1.57
N PRO A 51 15.71 16.43 -0.45
CA PRO A 51 14.30 16.72 -0.55
C PRO A 51 14.20 17.89 -1.52
N ALA A 52 13.48 17.69 -2.62
CA ALA A 52 13.31 18.72 -3.63
C ALA A 52 12.91 19.98 -2.87
N ASN A 53 13.77 21.00 -2.88
CA ASN A 53 13.51 22.26 -2.20
C ASN A 53 12.12 22.69 -2.67
N PRO A 54 11.10 22.73 -1.80
CA PRO A 54 9.79 23.15 -2.24
C PRO A 54 9.94 24.58 -2.78
N PRO A 55 9.37 24.90 -3.95
CA PRO A 55 9.47 26.23 -4.51
C PRO A 55 9.04 27.25 -3.44
N LYS A 56 9.91 28.23 -3.17
CA LYS A 56 9.67 29.31 -2.21
C LYS A 56 8.61 30.25 -2.78
N GLY A 57 7.36 29.81 -2.82
CA GLY A 57 6.21 30.57 -3.31
C GLY A 57 5.08 30.54 -2.29
N THR A 58 4.95 31.65 -1.57
CA THR A 58 3.78 32.12 -0.78
C THR A 58 3.16 31.17 0.26
N TYR A 59 3.44 31.51 1.52
CA TYR A 59 2.75 31.17 2.78
C TYR A 59 2.70 29.67 3.18
N ARG A 60 3.69 29.26 3.99
CA ARG A 60 3.62 28.05 4.80
C ARG A 60 3.06 28.45 6.18
N PRO A 61 1.91 27.93 6.64
CA PRO A 61 1.49 28.14 8.02
C PRO A 61 2.56 27.58 8.95
N VAL A 62 2.94 28.38 9.95
CA VAL A 62 3.89 27.99 11.00
C VAL A 62 3.37 26.70 11.63
N ARG A 63 4.05 25.57 11.38
CA ARG A 63 3.77 24.35 12.12
C ARG A 63 4.10 24.64 13.57
N ARG A 64 3.07 24.94 14.38
CA ARG A 64 3.17 24.90 15.83
C ARG A 64 3.77 23.54 16.18
N ASN A 65 4.85 23.55 16.95
CA ASN A 65 5.56 22.40 17.47
C ASN A 65 4.69 21.60 18.47
N GLY A 66 3.47 21.25 18.10
CA GLY A 66 2.62 20.34 18.84
C GLY A 66 3.11 18.93 18.57
N ARG A 67 4.04 18.45 19.39
CA ARG A 67 4.31 17.02 19.53
C ARG A 67 2.98 16.34 19.89
N VAL A 68 2.31 15.74 18.91
CA VAL A 68 1.23 14.79 19.20
C VAL A 68 1.91 13.48 19.58
N GLN A 69 2.25 13.38 20.86
CA GLN A 69 2.69 12.13 21.47
C GLN A 69 1.46 11.22 21.56
N GLY A 70 1.25 10.37 20.56
CA GLY A 70 0.22 9.34 20.64
C GLY A 70 0.56 8.38 21.78
N VAL A 71 -0.20 8.44 22.87
CA VAL A 71 -0.12 7.45 23.94
C VAL A 71 -0.90 6.22 23.48
N LEU A 72 -0.19 5.18 23.06
CA LEU A 72 -0.77 3.85 22.89
C LEU A 72 -1.12 3.33 24.29
N ARG A 73 -2.40 3.42 24.67
CA ARG A 73 -2.89 2.74 25.88
C ARG A 73 -2.80 1.25 25.61
N ARG A 74 -1.89 0.58 26.32
CA ARG A 74 -1.87 -0.86 26.44
C ARG A 74 -3.01 -1.21 27.40
N ASP A 75 -4.12 -1.69 26.86
CA ASP A 75 -5.12 -2.35 27.70
C ASP A 75 -4.45 -3.58 28.31
N GLY A 76 -4.24 -3.51 29.62
CA GLY A 76 -3.50 -4.51 30.38
C GLY A 76 -3.83 -4.40 31.85
N GLU A 77 -4.66 -5.35 32.30
CA GLU A 77 -4.52 -6.05 33.58
C GLU A 77 -4.82 -5.24 34.84
N HIS A 78 -6.09 -5.28 35.29
CA HIS A 78 -6.44 -5.42 36.70
C HIS A 78 -7.90 -5.91 36.80
N GLU A 79 -8.07 -7.23 36.83
CA GLU A 79 -9.24 -7.88 37.41
C GLU A 79 -8.74 -8.61 38.67
N THR A 80 -9.06 -8.06 39.83
CA THR A 80 -8.97 -8.69 41.14
C THR A 80 -10.24 -8.38 41.89
#